data_AF-A0A0N1LM08-F1
#
_entry.id   AF-A0A0N1LM08-F1
#
_cell.length_a   1.000
_cell.length_b   1.000
_cell.length_c   1.000
_cell.angle_alpha   90.00
_cell.angle_beta   90.00
_cell.angle_gamma   90.00
#
_symmetry.space_group_name_H-M   'P 1'
#
loop_
_entity.id
_entity.type
_entity.pdbx_description
1 polymer ?
#
loop_
_entity_poly.entity_id
_entity_poly.type
_entity_poly.pdbx_seq_one_letter_code
_entity_poly.pdbx_strand_id
1 'polypeptide(L)'
;MDDRVPYPLLPDDTKNVLFESMFHIAIENAFDEHYFSEKLMDCFATYTIPIYMGCPNIGDYFDVDGMILISPGDNITEVLNRLTISDYWNRLESMAENSRRAQKYFAYLPACRSLILEAWRHRQK
;
A
#
# COMPACT_ATOMS: atom_id res chain seq x y z
N MET A 1 4.01 30.34 -26.70
CA MET A 1 3.58 30.21 -25.30
C MET A 1 2.60 29.05 -25.25
N ASP A 2 3.14 27.84 -25.13
CA ASP A 2 2.39 26.68 -24.65
C ASP A 2 3.19 26.21 -23.44
N ASP A 3 2.95 26.88 -22.31
CA ASP A 3 3.67 26.68 -21.04
C ASP A 3 3.12 25.45 -20.29
N ARG A 4 2.74 24.40 -21.02
CA ARG A 4 2.37 23.13 -20.41
C ARG A 4 3.64 22.40 -20.08
N VAL A 5 3.92 22.27 -18.78
CA VAL A 5 4.87 21.29 -18.28
C VAL A 5 4.50 19.96 -18.93
N PRO A 6 5.37 19.34 -19.75
CA PRO A 6 5.03 18.08 -20.41
C PRO A 6 4.63 17.10 -19.31
N TYR A 7 3.46 16.47 -19.45
CA TYR A 7 3.03 15.44 -18.52
C TYR A 7 4.19 14.46 -18.38
N PRO A 8 4.75 14.27 -17.17
CA PRO A 8 5.81 13.31 -16.98
C PRO A 8 5.21 11.95 -17.25
N LEU A 9 5.38 11.46 -18.48
CA LEU A 9 5.17 10.06 -18.80
C LEU A 9 6.14 9.29 -17.91
N LEU A 10 5.69 8.15 -17.37
CA LEU A 10 6.60 7.25 -16.69
C LEU A 10 7.73 6.91 -17.69
N PRO A 11 9.01 6.94 -17.27
CA PRO A 11 10.17 6.78 -18.18
C PRO A 11 10.09 5.53 -19.05
N ASP A 12 9.47 4.49 -18.51
CA ASP A 12 8.88 3.35 -19.19
C ASP A 12 7.44 3.23 -18.67
N ASP A 13 6.52 2.52 -19.33
CA ASP A 13 5.15 2.31 -18.81
C ASP A 13 5.12 1.49 -17.49
N THR A 14 6.25 1.37 -16.76
CA THR A 14 6.37 0.68 -15.48
C THR A 14 6.24 1.64 -14.31
N LYS A 15 5.61 1.16 -13.24
CA LYS A 15 5.47 1.91 -11.98
C LYS A 15 6.70 1.77 -11.07
N ASN A 16 7.70 0.97 -11.47
CA ASN A 16 8.81 0.56 -10.60
C ASN A 16 9.61 1.75 -10.07
N VAL A 17 9.84 2.76 -10.91
CA VAL A 17 10.58 3.98 -10.53
C VAL A 17 9.92 4.74 -9.37
N LEU A 18 8.59 4.62 -9.21
CA LEU A 18 7.87 5.29 -8.12
C LEU A 18 8.21 4.68 -6.75
N PHE A 19 8.70 3.44 -6.73
CA PHE A 19 9.07 2.71 -5.52
C PHE A 19 10.56 2.84 -5.17
N GLU A 20 11.33 3.60 -5.96
CA GLU A 20 12.67 4.06 -5.56
C GLU A 20 12.61 5.25 -4.58
N SER A 21 11.41 5.64 -4.16
CA SER A 21 11.15 6.72 -3.21
C SER A 21 10.88 6.20 -1.80
N MET A 22 11.12 7.05 -0.78
CA MET A 22 10.82 6.73 0.63
C MET A 22 9.31 6.68 0.90
N PHE A 23 8.51 7.44 0.16
CA PHE A 23 7.08 7.61 0.40
C PHE A 23 6.28 7.54 -0.90
N HIS A 24 5.10 6.94 -0.86
CA HIS A 24 4.20 6.84 -2.01
C HIS A 24 2.77 7.22 -1.61
N ILE A 25 2.09 7.98 -2.46
CA ILE A 25 0.68 8.36 -2.26
C ILE A 25 -0.21 7.22 -2.75
N ALA A 26 -0.74 6.43 -1.80
CA ALA A 26 -1.55 5.25 -2.06
C ALA A 26 -3.02 5.54 -1.73
N ILE A 27 -3.72 6.25 -2.63
CA ILE A 27 -5.13 6.60 -2.47
C ILE A 27 -6.01 5.64 -3.25
N GLU A 28 -6.97 5.04 -2.57
CA GLU A 28 -7.96 4.17 -3.20
C GLU A 28 -9.09 4.96 -3.85
N ASN A 29 -9.78 4.29 -4.77
CA ASN A 29 -10.90 4.89 -5.50
C ASN A 29 -12.14 5.12 -4.61
N ALA A 30 -12.20 4.50 -3.45
CA ALA A 30 -13.29 4.59 -2.48
C ALA A 30 -12.75 4.53 -1.05
N PHE A 31 -13.54 4.99 -0.08
CA PHE A 31 -13.24 4.93 1.34
C PHE A 31 -14.23 3.98 2.03
N ASP A 32 -13.94 2.68 1.97
CA ASP A 32 -14.86 1.60 2.33
C ASP A 32 -14.19 0.54 3.20
N GLU A 33 -14.94 -0.04 4.14
CA GLU A 33 -14.44 -1.11 4.99
C GLU A 33 -13.97 -2.30 4.16
N HIS A 34 -12.84 -2.87 4.58
CA HIS A 34 -12.20 -4.03 3.94
C HIS A 34 -11.71 -3.78 2.50
N TYR A 35 -11.68 -2.52 2.03
CA TYR A 35 -11.28 -2.17 0.67
C TYR A 35 -9.85 -1.58 0.60
N PHE A 36 -8.89 -2.43 0.26
CA PHE A 36 -7.52 -2.03 -0.10
C PHE A 36 -7.05 -2.81 -1.32
N SER A 37 -6.16 -2.21 -2.11
CA SER A 37 -5.75 -2.73 -3.41
C SER A 37 -4.23 -2.86 -3.52
N GLU A 38 -3.76 -3.23 -4.72
CA GLU A 38 -2.36 -3.24 -5.11
C GLU A 38 -1.63 -1.93 -4.80
N LYS A 39 -2.30 -0.77 -4.76
CA LYS A 39 -1.65 0.51 -4.43
C LYS A 39 -0.98 0.47 -3.06
N LEU A 40 -1.66 -0.08 -2.06
CA LEU A 40 -1.10 -0.28 -0.73
C LEU A 40 -0.12 -1.47 -0.71
N MET A 41 -0.46 -2.56 -1.41
CA MET A 41 0.35 -3.77 -1.38
C MET A 41 1.73 -3.54 -2.02
N ASP A 42 1.82 -2.81 -3.14
CA ASP A 42 3.07 -2.51 -3.81
C ASP A 42 4.02 -1.73 -2.88
N CYS A 43 3.49 -0.78 -2.11
CA CYS A 43 4.26 -0.06 -1.08
C CYS A 43 4.90 -1.02 -0.07
N PHE A 44 4.13 -1.98 0.44
CA PHE A 44 4.63 -3.00 1.37
C PHE A 44 5.63 -3.97 0.73
N ALA A 45 5.49 -4.26 -0.57
CA ALA A 45 6.44 -5.10 -1.30
C ALA A 45 7.80 -4.42 -1.48
N THR A 46 7.82 -3.09 -1.60
CA THR A 46 9.02 -2.31 -1.92
C THR A 46 9.60 -1.55 -0.74
N TYR A 47 9.04 -1.70 0.46
CA TYR A 47 9.44 -0.95 1.67
C TYR A 47 9.28 0.58 1.51
N THR A 48 8.36 1.02 0.65
CA THR A 48 8.01 2.44 0.47
C THR A 48 6.88 2.81 1.41
N ILE A 49 7.04 3.79 2.32
CA ILE A 49 6.02 4.11 3.32
C ILE A 49 4.76 4.69 2.63
N PRO A 50 3.59 4.06 2.80
CA PRO A 50 2.37 4.52 2.13
C PRO A 50 1.78 5.71 2.88
N ILE A 51 1.44 6.74 2.12
CA ILE A 51 0.54 7.83 2.52
C ILE A 51 -0.84 7.41 2.04
N TYR A 52 -1.64 6.84 2.93
CA TYR A 52 -2.75 5.95 2.58
C TYR A 52 -4.12 6.52 2.96
N MET A 53 -5.08 6.37 2.04
CA MET A 53 -6.52 6.59 2.29
C MET A 53 -7.30 5.56 1.47
N GLY A 54 -8.21 4.82 2.10
CA GLY A 54 -9.08 3.89 1.36
C GLY A 54 -9.87 2.91 2.21
N CYS A 55 -9.30 2.45 3.33
CA CYS A 55 -9.92 1.46 4.21
C CYS A 55 -9.98 2.00 5.65
N PRO A 56 -11.15 2.38 6.18
CA PRO A 56 -11.28 2.93 7.53
C PRO A 56 -10.86 1.94 8.63
N ASN A 57 -10.98 0.63 8.36
CA ASN A 57 -10.58 -0.43 9.29
C ASN A 57 -9.25 -1.11 8.87
N ILE A 58 -8.34 -0.38 8.23
CA ILE A 58 -7.06 -0.94 7.78
C ILE A 58 -6.22 -1.54 8.94
N GLY A 59 -6.40 -1.04 10.16
CA GLY A 59 -5.76 -1.55 11.37
C GLY A 59 -6.11 -3.00 11.71
N ASP A 60 -7.22 -3.53 11.19
CA ASP A 60 -7.58 -4.96 11.33
C ASP A 60 -6.63 -5.87 10.53
N TYR A 61 -5.94 -5.31 9.54
CA TYR A 61 -5.12 -6.04 8.58
C TYR A 61 -3.62 -5.76 8.75
N PHE A 62 -3.26 -4.51 9.03
CA PHE A 62 -1.90 -4.02 9.01
C PHE A 62 -1.61 -3.16 10.24
N ASP A 63 -0.34 -3.11 10.62
CA ASP A 63 0.15 -2.20 11.66
C ASP A 63 0.11 -0.76 11.14
N VAL A 64 -0.69 0.09 11.81
CA VAL A 64 -0.93 1.47 11.40
C VAL A 64 0.29 2.37 11.56
N ASP A 65 1.23 1.99 12.43
CA ASP A 65 2.47 2.74 12.63
C ASP A 65 3.41 2.63 11.42
N GLY A 66 3.21 1.62 10.57
CA GLY A 66 3.92 1.47 9.30
C GLY A 66 3.38 2.34 8.16
N MET A 67 2.41 3.21 8.43
CA MET A 67 1.68 3.99 7.43
C MET A 67 1.54 5.45 7.85
N ILE A 68 1.18 6.30 6.89
CA ILE A 68 0.72 7.67 7.15
C ILE A 68 -0.73 7.72 6.68
N LEU A 69 -1.66 7.62 7.63
CA LEU A 69 -3.08 7.54 7.33
C LEU A 69 -3.67 8.94 7.10
N ILE A 70 -4.47 9.06 6.04
CA ILE A 70 -5.20 10.26 5.64
C ILE A 70 -6.70 9.93 5.62
N SER A 71 -7.52 10.87 6.10
CA SER A 71 -8.98 10.79 6.06
C SER A 71 -9.57 11.65 4.93
N PRO A 72 -10.79 11.32 4.45
CA PRO A 72 -11.50 12.17 3.51
C PRO A 72 -11.63 13.62 4.03
N GLY A 73 -11.15 14.58 3.26
CA GLY A 73 -11.18 16.01 3.60
C GLY A 73 -9.89 16.56 4.21
N ASP A 74 -8.91 15.72 4.54
CA ASP A 74 -7.62 16.16 5.05
C ASP A 74 -6.81 16.92 3.99
N ASN A 75 -5.96 17.84 4.45
CA ASN A 75 -5.04 18.57 3.60
C ASN A 75 -3.76 17.76 3.35
N ILE A 76 -3.75 16.95 2.29
CA ILE A 76 -2.60 16.13 1.91
C ILE A 76 -1.32 16.96 1.71
N THR A 77 -1.42 18.19 1.19
CA THR A 77 -0.26 19.06 0.98
C THR A 77 0.42 19.43 2.30
N GLU A 78 -0.34 19.62 3.37
CA GLU A 78 0.23 19.86 4.70
C GLU A 78 0.97 18.63 5.23
N VAL A 79 0.41 17.44 5.06
CA VAL A 79 1.06 16.18 5.43
C VAL A 79 2.39 16.04 4.69
N LEU A 80 2.37 16.20 3.36
CA LEU A 80 3.55 16.07 2.50
C LEU A 80 4.66 17.06 2.87
N ASN A 81 4.31 18.31 3.13
CA ASN A 81 5.27 19.37 3.47
C ASN A 81 5.97 19.16 4.83
N ARG A 82 5.44 18.27 5.68
CA ARG A 82 5.99 17.98 7.01
C ARG A 82 6.84 16.72 7.05
N LEU A 83 6.87 15.94 5.98
CA LEU A 83 7.62 14.68 5.94
C LEU A 83 9.11 14.92 6.04
N THR A 84 9.75 14.09 6.86
CA THR A 84 11.20 14.08 7.05
C THR A 84 11.78 12.71 6.72
N ILE A 85 13.09 12.63 6.51
CA ILE A 85 13.78 11.34 6.36
C ILE A 85 13.60 10.48 7.63
N SER A 86 13.50 11.10 8.81
CA SER A 86 13.25 10.37 10.05
C SER A 86 11.89 9.68 10.06
N ASP A 87 10.88 10.23 9.39
CA ASP A 87 9.56 9.60 9.28
C ASP A 87 9.62 8.24 8.60
N TYR A 88 10.53 8.07 7.63
CA TYR A 88 10.76 6.79 6.97
C TYR A 88 11.38 5.79 7.95
N TRP A 89 12.53 6.15 8.55
CA TRP A 89 13.29 5.24 9.40
C TRP A 89 12.53 4.83 10.67
N ASN A 90 11.76 5.76 11.25
CA ASN A 90 10.97 5.49 12.46
C ASN A 90 9.83 4.48 12.23
N ARG A 91 9.40 4.28 10.97
CA ARG A 91 8.30 3.38 10.61
C ARG A 91 8.77 2.04 10.05
N LEU A 92 10.09 1.86 9.87
CA LEU A 92 10.64 0.74 9.13
C LEU A 92 10.38 -0.62 9.81
N GLU A 93 10.28 -0.66 11.14
CA GLU A 93 9.93 -1.88 11.88
C GLU A 93 8.50 -2.33 11.57
N SER A 94 7.52 -1.45 11.75
CA SER A 94 6.12 -1.72 11.39
C SER A 94 5.95 -1.98 9.89
N MET A 95 6.75 -1.34 9.05
CA MET A 95 6.78 -1.59 7.61
C MET A 95 7.23 -3.02 7.28
N ALA A 96 8.26 -3.53 7.96
CA ALA A 96 8.72 -4.90 7.78
C ALA A 96 7.64 -5.92 8.20
N GLU A 97 6.89 -5.64 9.27
CA GLU A 97 5.75 -6.45 9.69
C GLU A 97 4.62 -6.39 8.66
N ASN A 98 4.29 -5.21 8.13
CA ASN A 98 3.28 -5.06 7.08
C ASN A 98 3.67 -5.77 5.79
N SER A 99 4.94 -5.71 5.38
CA SER A 99 5.47 -6.48 4.26
C SER A 99 5.24 -7.98 4.44
N ARG A 100 5.48 -8.51 5.65
CA ARG A 100 5.19 -9.91 6.00
C ARG A 100 3.70 -10.24 5.92
N ARG A 101 2.83 -9.40 6.50
CA ARG A 101 1.37 -9.58 6.44
C ARG A 101 0.84 -9.51 5.02
N ALA A 102 1.47 -8.68 4.17
CA ALA A 102 1.10 -8.46 2.78
C ALA A 102 1.35 -9.70 1.90
N GLN A 103 2.28 -10.59 2.29
CA GLN A 103 2.66 -11.78 1.50
C GLN A 103 1.49 -12.67 1.10
N LYS A 104 0.48 -12.80 1.95
CA LYS A 104 -0.72 -13.60 1.65
C LYS A 104 -1.59 -13.01 0.53
N TYR A 105 -1.46 -11.71 0.24
CA TYR A 105 -2.18 -11.03 -0.84
C TYR A 105 -1.40 -11.05 -2.17
N PHE A 106 -0.06 -11.08 -2.13
CA PHE A 106 0.77 -11.25 -3.33
C PHE A 106 0.67 -12.66 -3.93
N ALA A 107 0.50 -13.67 -3.08
CA ALA A 107 0.50 -15.08 -3.46
C ALA A 107 -0.90 -15.63 -3.80
N TYR A 108 -1.66 -14.93 -4.65
CA TYR A 108 -3.05 -15.31 -4.97
C TYR A 108 -3.17 -16.77 -5.46
N LEU A 109 -2.29 -17.22 -6.38
CA LEU A 109 -2.32 -18.59 -6.91
C LEU A 109 -2.02 -19.65 -5.82
N PRO A 110 -0.94 -19.53 -5.02
CA PRO A 110 -0.71 -20.40 -3.87
C PRO A 110 -1.84 -20.38 -2.82
N ALA A 111 -2.43 -19.22 -2.55
CA ALA A 111 -3.52 -19.07 -1.58
C ALA A 111 -4.78 -19.79 -2.07
N CYS A 112 -5.21 -19.57 -3.32
CA CYS A 112 -6.33 -20.28 -3.93
C CYS A 112 -6.11 -21.79 -3.92
N ARG A 113 -4.90 -22.26 -4.29
CA ARG A 113 -4.56 -23.68 -4.25
C ARG A 113 -4.71 -24.27 -2.85
N SER A 114 -4.22 -23.57 -1.83
CA SER A 114 -4.30 -24.04 -0.45
C SER A 114 -5.75 -24.16 0.03
N LEU A 115 -6.57 -23.14 -0.25
CA LEU A 115 -8.00 -23.14 0.08
C LEU A 115 -8.78 -24.27 -0.61
N ILE A 116 -8.51 -24.52 -1.89
CA ILE A 116 -9.14 -25.62 -2.64
C ILE A 116 -8.78 -26.97 -2.01
N LEU A 117 -7.50 -27.18 -1.67
CA LEU A 117 -7.05 -28.43 -1.05
C LEU A 117 -7.64 -28.64 0.36
N GLU A 118 -7.77 -27.57 1.14
CA GLU A 118 -8.38 -27.61 2.47
C GLU A 118 -9.88 -27.94 2.39
N ALA A 119 -10.62 -27.26 1.51
CA ALA A 119 -12.02 -27.53 1.26
C ALA A 119 -12.27 -28.97 0.77
N TRP A 120 -11.38 -29.51 -0.08
CA TRP A 120 -11.45 -30.89 -0.53
C TRP A 120 -11.25 -31.89 0.62
N ARG A 121 -10.27 -31.65 1.50
CA ARG A 121 -10.00 -32.52 2.67
C ARG A 121 -11.18 -32.57 3.64
N HIS A 122 -11.89 -31.47 3.82
CA HIS A 122 -13.07 -31.41 4.68
C HIS A 122 -14.27 -32.21 4.13
N ARG A 123 -14.35 -32.47 2.82
CA ARG A 123 -15.42 -33.28 2.22
C ARG A 123 -15.17 -34.79 2.26
N GLN A 124 -13.99 -35.22 2.66
CA GLN A 124 -13.60 -36.64 2.74
C GLN A 124 -13.77 -37.23 4.15
N LYS A 125 -14.24 -36.43 5.12
CA LYS A 125 -14.70 -36.85 6.45
C LYS A 125 -16.21 -36.84 6.49
#